data_AF-A0A2V2RKH5-F1
#
_entry.id   AF-A0A2V2RKH5-F1
#
_cell.length_a   1.000
_cell.length_b   1.000
_cell.length_c   1.000
_cell.angle_alpha   90.00
_cell.angle_beta   90.00
_cell.angle_gamma   90.00
#
_symmetry.space_group_name_H-M   'P 1'
#
loop_
_entity.id
_entity.type
_entity.pdbx_description
1 polymer ?
#
loop_
_entity_poly.entity_id
_entity_poly.type
_entity_poly.pdbx_seq_one_letter_code
_entity_poly.pdbx_strand_id
1 'polypeptide(L)' 'MISVILPCWNRAALLPAAIESVIHQTYKEWELIVVDDGSTDDT' A
#
# COMPACT_ATOMS: atom_id res chain seq x y z
N MET A 1 -10.48 -3.83 14.37
CA MET A 1 -10.17 -3.92 12.94
C MET A 1 -9.94 -2.54 12.33
N ILE A 2 -8.85 -2.35 11.58
CA ILE A 2 -8.51 -1.11 10.84
C ILE A 2 -8.32 -1.44 9.35
N SER A 3 -8.90 -0.64 8.46
CA SER A 3 -8.63 -0.74 7.01
C SER A 3 -7.67 0.37 6.58
N VAL A 4 -6.54 -0.02 6.00
CA VAL A 4 -5.54 0.90 5.44
C VAL A 4 -5.76 0.93 3.93
N ILE A 5 -6.17 2.09 3.40
CA ILE A 5 -6.40 2.28 1.96
C ILE A 5 -5.20 3.02 1.39
N LEU A 6 -4.52 2.42 0.41
CA LEU A 6 -3.32 2.94 -0.22
C LEU A 6 -3.58 3.15 -1.72
N PRO A 7 -4.05 4.34 -2.14
CA PRO A 7 -4.16 4.67 -3.55
C PRO A 7 -2.76 4.93 -4.14
N CYS A 8 -2.48 4.40 -5.32
CA CYS A 8 -1.23 4.61 -6.03
C CYS A 8 -1.45 4.92 -7.51
N TRP A 9 -0.55 5.75 -8.05
CA TRP A 9 -0.44 6.04 -9.47
C TRP A 9 1.01 6.39 -9.79
N ASN A 10 1.67 5.59 -10.61
CA ASN A 10 3.07 5.72 -10.99
C ASN A 10 4.04 5.84 -9.80
N ARG A 11 3.96 4.88 -8.88
CA ARG A 11 4.72 4.80 -7.62
C ARG A 11 5.54 3.52 -7.46
N ALA A 12 5.91 2.83 -8.53
CA ALA A 12 6.69 1.58 -8.51
C ALA A 12 7.89 1.60 -7.53
N ALA A 13 8.63 2.72 -7.48
CA ALA A 13 9.80 2.85 -6.61
C ALA A 13 9.49 3.04 -5.11
N LEU A 14 8.28 3.49 -4.77
CA LEU A 14 7.89 3.84 -3.39
C LEU A 14 6.88 2.85 -2.80
N LEU A 15 6.10 2.19 -3.66
CA LEU A 15 5.06 1.26 -3.25
C LEU A 15 5.58 0.13 -2.34
N PRO A 16 6.75 -0.50 -2.61
CA PRO A 16 7.29 -1.53 -1.71
C PRO A 16 7.58 -1.00 -0.31
N ALA A 17 8.20 0.16 -0.18
CA ALA A 17 8.51 0.76 1.12
C ALA A 17 7.24 1.13 1.90
N ALA A 18 6.21 1.63 1.20
CA ALA A 18 4.92 1.94 1.81
C ALA A 18 4.22 0.68 2.33
N ILE A 19 4.17 -0.40 1.53
CA ILE A 19 3.60 -1.69 1.94
C ILE A 19 4.36 -2.27 3.14
N GLU A 20 5.69 -2.29 3.08
CA GLU A 20 6.54 -2.77 4.19
C GLU A 20 6.28 -2.02 5.49
N SER A 21 6.03 -0.71 5.42
CA SER A 21 5.71 0.10 6.61
C SER A 21 4.39 -0.33 7.28
N VAL A 22 3.39 -0.76 6.50
CA VAL A 22 2.09 -1.24 7.01
C VAL A 22 2.20 -2.66 7.53
N ILE A 23 2.97 -3.52 6.85
CA ILE A 23 3.23 -4.91 7.30
C ILE A 23 3.87 -4.92 8.69
N HIS A 24 4.80 -4.00 8.95
CA HIS A 24 5.55 -3.92 10.21
C HIS A 24 4.81 -3.25 11.38
N GLN A 25 3.51 -2.93 11.23
CA GLN A 25 2.73 -2.34 12.32
C GLN A 25 2.62 -3.28 13.53
N THR A 26 2.65 -2.69 14.73
CA THR A 26 2.56 -3.43 16.00
C THR A 26 1.13 -3.90 16.28
N TYR A 27 0.13 -3.14 15.86
CA TYR A 27 -1.27 -3.56 15.85
C TYR A 27 -1.52 -4.61 14.76
N LYS A 28 -2.30 -5.66 15.05
CA LYS A 28 -2.40 -6.86 14.20
C LYS A 28 -3.74 -7.08 13.53
N GLU A 29 -4.78 -6.35 13.92
CA GLU A 29 -6.13 -6.56 13.39
C GLU A 29 -6.43 -5.52 12.30
N TRP A 30 -5.80 -5.69 11.14
CA TRP A 30 -5.93 -4.76 10.02
C TRP A 30 -5.98 -5.46 8.66
N GLU A 31 -6.47 -4.75 7.65
CA GLU A 31 -6.39 -5.10 6.22
C GLU A 31 -5.75 -3.96 5.43
N LEU A 32 -5.02 -4.28 4.36
CA LEU A 32 -4.42 -3.31 3.44
C LEU A 32 -5.07 -3.47 2.07
N ILE A 33 -5.65 -2.38 1.58
CA ILE A 33 -6.30 -2.29 0.28
C ILE A 33 -5.48 -1.35 -0.58
N VAL A 34 -4.73 -1.90 -1.54
CA VAL A 34 -3.99 -1.13 -2.53
C VAL A 34 -4.90 -0.88 -3.73
N VAL A 35 -5.02 0.38 -4.15
CA VAL A 35 -5.87 0.77 -5.28
C VAL A 35 -4.99 1.48 -6.30
N ASP A 36 -4.71 0.79 -7.41
CA ASP A 36 -4.00 1.39 -8.53
C ASP A 36 -4.98 2.18 -9.43
N ASP A 37 -4.64 3.44 -9.74
CA ASP A 37 -5.44 4.35 -10.57
C ASP A 37 -5.02 4.30 -12.05
N GLY A 38 -4.69 3.11 -12.56
CA GLY A 38 -4.30 2.91 -13.96
C GLY A 38 -2.88 3.40 -14.23
N SER A 39 -1.93 2.96 -13.41
CA SER A 39 -0.51 3.26 -13.60
C SER A 39 -0.01 2.77 -14.97
N THR A 40 0.98 3.50 -15.49
CA THR A 40 1.65 3.20 -16.76
C THR A 40 3.10 2.78 -16.56
N ASP A 41 3.55 2.65 -15.30
CA ASP A 41 4.82 2.06 -14.88
C ASP A 41 4.60 0.72 -14.15
N ASP A 42 5.65 0.19 -13.51
CA ASP A 42 5.61 -1.09 -12.77
C ASP A 42 5.05 -0.94 -11.34
N THR A 43 4.07 -0.05 -11.12
CA THR A 43 3.31 0.04 -9.86
C THR A 43 2.44 -1.20 -9.69
#